data_AF-A0A4S2J6P6-F1
#
_entry.id   AF-A0A4S2J6P6-F1
#
_cell.length_a   1.000
_cell.length_b   1.000
_cell.length_c   1.000
_cell.angle_alpha   90.00
_cell.angle_beta   90.00
_cell.angle_gamma   90.00
#
_symmetry.space_group_name_H-M   'P 1'
#
loop_
_entity.id
_entity.type
_entity.pdbx_description
1 polymer ?
#
loop_
_entity_poly.entity_id
_entity_poly.type
_entity_poly.pdbx_seq_one_letter_code
_entity_poly.pdbx_strand_id
1 'polypeptide(L)'
;MRTYEWGTTFATVKPSQVVPVGGEYGVANERLRGAITESGLSLDQVAEALGISAKTVERWINEPKRQPYRRFKYAAASLLRCEMSYLWPDERTSAEVIEAGNAELVRLYPHRSVVPNHLWPQLYAQASRHFDVLVYSGFWLTEDAAFHQVVKERSAAGVRIRFMLGDPESAAVAVRGEDEGIGSAMAGKIRNALVNYAPLFRLPGVEFRLHSSTLYNSIYRADDEMLANGHLYGVGAYMAPVLHIQRVPGGELFDAYAESAERVWETARPISSPTDLRGPGA
;
A
#
# COMPACT_ATOMS: atom_id res chain seq x y z
N MET A 1 -29.06 -51.07 -41.09
CA MET A 1 -27.62 -51.08 -41.45
C MET A 1 -26.86 -50.49 -40.27
N ARG A 2 -26.21 -51.38 -39.51
CA ARG A 2 -25.21 -51.20 -38.44
C ARG A 2 -25.25 -49.96 -37.53
N THR A 3 -25.73 -50.21 -36.32
CA THR A 3 -25.19 -49.65 -35.07
C THR A 3 -23.70 -49.97 -34.96
N TYR A 4 -22.89 -48.99 -34.58
CA TYR A 4 -21.52 -49.20 -34.12
C TYR A 4 -21.36 -48.57 -32.73
N GLU A 5 -21.37 -49.45 -31.73
CA GLU A 5 -20.86 -49.20 -30.40
C GLU A 5 -19.33 -49.15 -30.47
N TRP A 6 -18.72 -48.15 -29.84
CA TRP A 6 -17.32 -48.21 -29.42
C TRP A 6 -17.29 -48.06 -27.90
N GLY A 7 -17.15 -49.21 -27.24
CA GLY A 7 -16.69 -49.25 -25.86
C GLY A 7 -15.20 -49.02 -25.82
N THR A 8 -14.75 -48.09 -24.98
CA THR A 8 -13.37 -48.06 -24.51
C THR A 8 -13.37 -47.86 -23.00
N THR A 9 -12.83 -48.87 -22.35
CA THR A 9 -12.65 -49.11 -20.93
C THR A 9 -11.92 -47.95 -20.24
N PHE A 10 -12.58 -47.25 -19.30
CA PHE A 10 -11.87 -46.40 -18.35
C PHE A 10 -11.30 -47.28 -17.24
N ALA A 11 -9.97 -47.41 -17.22
CA ALA A 11 -9.26 -48.00 -16.09
C ALA A 11 -9.50 -47.14 -14.84
N THR A 12 -10.16 -47.73 -13.83
CA THR A 12 -10.35 -47.11 -12.52
C THR A 12 -8.99 -47.00 -11.83
N VAL A 13 -8.40 -45.80 -11.83
CA VAL A 13 -7.22 -45.50 -11.02
C VAL A 13 -7.66 -45.56 -9.56
N LYS A 14 -7.08 -46.50 -8.79
CA LYS A 14 -7.29 -46.56 -7.34
C LYS A 14 -6.80 -45.24 -6.72
N PRO A 15 -7.59 -44.59 -5.84
CA PRO A 15 -7.09 -43.45 -5.09
C PRO A 15 -5.90 -43.93 -4.24
N SER A 16 -4.73 -43.34 -4.45
CA SER A 16 -3.62 -43.49 -3.51
C SER A 16 -4.09 -43.00 -2.15
N GLN A 17 -3.85 -43.82 -1.12
CA GLN A 17 -4.19 -43.51 0.25
C GLN A 17 -3.42 -42.25 0.66
N VAL A 18 -4.13 -41.11 0.69
CA VAL A 18 -3.68 -39.94 1.44
C VAL A 18 -3.81 -40.31 2.90
N VAL A 19 -2.68 -40.63 3.52
CA VAL A 19 -2.60 -40.73 4.99
C VAL A 19 -2.77 -39.30 5.53
N PRO A 20 -3.80 -39.03 6.35
CA PRO A 20 -3.91 -37.72 6.97
C PRO A 20 -2.86 -37.65 8.08
N VAL A 21 -1.80 -36.88 7.87
CA VAL A 21 -0.91 -36.51 8.98
C VAL A 21 -1.62 -35.40 9.74
N GLY A 22 -2.08 -35.76 10.93
CA GLY A 22 -2.72 -34.87 11.87
C GLY A 22 -1.87 -33.65 12.20
N GLY A 23 -2.55 -32.55 12.51
CA GLY A 23 -1.91 -31.35 13.00
C GLY A 23 -1.25 -31.58 14.34
N GLU A 24 -0.02 -31.07 14.50
CA GLU A 24 0.56 -30.76 15.79
C GLU A 24 1.67 -29.71 15.64
N TYR A 25 1.67 -28.80 16.61
CA TYR A 25 2.51 -27.64 16.86
C TYR A 25 4.02 -27.81 16.60
N GLY A 26 4.62 -26.83 15.90
CA GLY A 26 6.03 -26.45 16.12
C GLY A 26 7.11 -27.37 15.54
N VAL A 27 6.83 -28.08 14.44
CA VAL A 27 7.83 -28.94 13.79
C VAL A 27 8.60 -28.15 12.72
N ALA A 28 9.90 -28.45 12.59
CA ALA A 28 10.80 -27.87 11.60
C ALA A 28 10.20 -27.85 10.17
N ASN A 29 10.61 -26.89 9.34
CA ASN A 29 10.26 -26.80 7.92
C ASN A 29 10.93 -27.92 7.13
N GLU A 30 10.35 -29.11 7.21
CA GLU A 30 10.82 -30.33 6.53
C GLU A 30 10.72 -30.23 5.00
N ARG A 31 9.88 -29.34 4.47
CA ARG A 31 9.79 -29.10 3.02
C ARG A 31 11.01 -28.34 2.49
N LEU A 32 11.46 -27.32 3.23
CA LEU A 32 12.71 -26.63 2.93
C LEU A 32 13.91 -27.58 3.10
N ARG A 33 13.94 -28.38 4.17
CA ARG A 33 14.99 -29.38 4.38
C ARG A 33 15.05 -30.40 3.24
N GLY A 34 13.89 -30.93 2.83
CA GLY A 34 13.76 -31.88 1.73
C GLY A 34 14.22 -31.29 0.41
N ALA A 35 13.74 -30.10 0.05
CA ALA A 35 14.09 -29.44 -1.21
C ALA A 35 15.60 -29.14 -1.33
N ILE A 36 16.25 -28.71 -0.24
CA ILE A 36 17.71 -28.54 -0.21
C ILE A 36 18.43 -29.87 -0.48
N THR A 37 18.00 -30.92 0.21
CA THR A 37 18.57 -32.27 0.05
C THR A 37 18.40 -32.82 -1.36
N GLU A 38 17.20 -32.70 -1.94
CA GLU A 38 16.88 -33.15 -3.29
C GLU A 38 17.64 -32.37 -4.38
N SER A 39 17.90 -31.09 -4.14
CA SER A 39 18.73 -30.26 -5.03
C SER A 39 20.22 -30.59 -5.00
N GLY A 40 20.65 -31.44 -4.06
CA GLY A 40 22.06 -31.82 -3.85
C GLY A 40 22.92 -30.70 -3.25
N LEU A 41 22.30 -29.62 -2.76
CA LEU A 41 22.99 -28.48 -2.15
C LEU A 41 23.16 -28.69 -0.64
N SER A 42 24.27 -28.19 -0.10
CA SER A 42 24.45 -28.05 1.35
C SER A 42 23.83 -26.75 1.87
N LEU A 43 23.59 -26.67 3.18
CA LEU A 43 23.11 -25.44 3.82
C LEU A 43 24.07 -24.26 3.59
N ASP A 44 25.39 -24.53 3.56
CA ASP A 44 26.42 -23.52 3.29
C ASP A 44 26.33 -23.00 1.86
N GLN A 45 26.12 -23.88 0.88
CA GLN A 45 25.99 -23.49 -0.53
C GLN A 45 24.72 -22.66 -0.78
N VAL A 46 23.61 -23.03 -0.13
CA VAL A 46 22.38 -22.23 -0.15
C VAL A 46 22.64 -20.87 0.49
N ALA A 47 23.31 -20.83 1.64
CA ALA A 47 23.61 -19.59 2.34
C ALA A 47 24.51 -18.66 1.53
N GLU A 48 25.55 -19.20 0.89
CA GLU A 48 26.46 -18.48 -0.01
C GLU A 48 25.70 -17.89 -1.20
N ALA A 49 24.86 -18.69 -1.87
CA ALA A 49 24.04 -18.24 -3.00
C ALA A 49 23.05 -17.12 -2.60
N LEU A 50 22.60 -17.12 -1.35
CA LEU A 50 21.69 -16.10 -0.82
C LEU A 50 22.41 -14.93 -0.12
N GLY A 51 23.75 -14.95 -0.01
CA GLY A 51 24.53 -13.91 0.67
C GLY A 51 24.26 -13.82 2.18
N ILE A 52 23.99 -14.94 2.85
CA ILE A 52 23.66 -15.03 4.28
C ILE A 52 24.49 -16.11 4.97
N SER A 53 24.36 -16.24 6.30
CA SER A 53 25.02 -17.33 7.05
C SER A 53 24.24 -18.64 6.99
N ALA A 54 24.93 -19.79 6.97
CA ALA A 54 24.30 -21.11 7.03
C ALA A 54 23.41 -21.32 8.26
N LYS A 55 23.80 -20.71 9.39
CA LYS A 55 22.98 -20.67 10.61
C LYS A 55 21.61 -20.01 10.40
N THR A 56 21.50 -19.05 9.47
CA THR A 56 20.22 -18.43 9.12
C THR A 56 19.33 -19.40 8.36
N VAL A 57 19.90 -20.17 7.41
CA VAL A 57 19.16 -21.20 6.67
C VAL A 57 18.74 -22.34 7.60
N GLU A 58 19.63 -22.80 8.47
CA GLU A 58 19.34 -23.80 9.49
C GLU A 58 18.19 -23.36 10.42
N ARG A 59 18.15 -22.07 10.80
CA ARG A 59 17.05 -21.50 11.57
C ARG A 59 15.73 -21.48 10.82
N TRP A 60 15.72 -21.22 9.51
CA TRP A 60 14.49 -21.30 8.71
C TRP A 60 13.91 -22.71 8.66
N ILE A 61 14.78 -23.72 8.81
CA ILE A 61 14.37 -25.11 8.92
C ILE A 61 13.89 -25.38 10.35
N ASN A 62 14.70 -25.10 11.37
CA ASN A 62 14.42 -25.60 12.72
C ASN A 62 13.51 -24.69 13.57
N GLU A 63 13.33 -23.41 13.20
CA GLU A 63 12.54 -22.42 13.96
C GLU A 63 11.33 -21.93 13.14
N PRO A 64 10.14 -22.55 13.23
CA PRO A 64 8.98 -22.20 12.39
C PRO A 64 8.51 -20.74 12.50
N LYS A 65 8.74 -20.12 13.67
CA LYS A 65 8.43 -18.70 13.92
C LYS A 65 9.42 -17.74 13.25
N ARG A 66 10.54 -18.23 12.72
CA ARG A 66 11.61 -17.43 12.15
C ARG A 66 11.68 -17.63 10.65
N GLN A 67 10.71 -17.03 9.98
CA GLN A 67 10.62 -17.12 8.52
C GLN A 67 11.56 -16.11 7.83
N PRO A 68 12.08 -16.44 6.63
CA PRO A 68 12.84 -15.50 5.82
C PRO A 68 12.00 -14.28 5.42
N TYR A 69 12.64 -13.13 5.18
CA TYR A 69 11.99 -12.04 4.44
C TYR A 69 11.61 -12.51 3.02
N ARG A 70 10.54 -11.94 2.45
CA ARG A 70 10.00 -12.32 1.12
C ARG A 70 11.06 -12.41 0.02
N ARG A 71 12.03 -11.49 -0.01
CA ARG A 71 13.17 -11.53 -0.97
C ARG A 71 14.00 -12.81 -0.87
N PHE A 72 14.22 -13.32 0.34
CA PHE A 72 14.99 -14.53 0.60
C PHE A 72 14.16 -15.79 0.36
N LYS A 73 12.85 -15.76 0.63
CA LYS A 73 11.93 -16.84 0.24
C LYS A 73 11.92 -17.04 -1.27
N TYR A 74 11.79 -15.94 -2.03
CA TYR A 74 11.85 -15.96 -3.49
C TYR A 74 13.20 -16.49 -4.00
N ALA A 75 14.31 -15.97 -3.47
CA ALA A 75 15.65 -16.41 -3.86
C ALA A 75 15.88 -17.91 -3.58
N ALA A 76 15.46 -18.39 -2.40
CA ALA A 76 15.55 -19.81 -2.05
C ALA A 76 14.63 -20.69 -2.93
N ALA A 77 13.39 -20.28 -3.17
CA ALA A 77 12.46 -20.99 -4.05
C ALA A 77 13.00 -21.10 -5.48
N SER A 78 13.57 -20.01 -6.00
CA SER A 78 14.22 -19.98 -7.32
C SER A 78 15.46 -20.88 -7.38
N LEU A 79 16.33 -20.83 -6.36
CA LEU A 79 17.52 -21.69 -6.27
C LEU A 79 17.16 -23.18 -6.22
N LEU A 80 16.13 -23.52 -5.44
CA LEU A 80 15.67 -24.89 -5.22
C LEU A 80 14.67 -25.38 -6.27
N ARG A 81 14.30 -24.53 -7.24
CA ARG A 81 13.33 -24.81 -8.31
C ARG A 81 12.00 -25.36 -7.80
N CYS A 82 11.56 -24.83 -6.66
CA CYS A 82 10.31 -25.19 -6.02
C CYS A 82 9.38 -23.98 -5.96
N GLU A 83 8.07 -24.23 -5.84
CA GLU A 83 7.12 -23.17 -5.54
C GLU A 83 7.31 -22.65 -4.12
N MET A 84 7.18 -21.34 -3.93
CA MET A 84 7.33 -20.69 -2.63
C MET A 84 6.28 -21.18 -1.62
N SER A 85 5.03 -21.38 -2.06
CA SER A 85 3.93 -21.95 -1.27
C SER A 85 4.14 -23.41 -0.90
N TYR A 86 4.95 -24.16 -1.65
CA TYR A 86 5.38 -25.49 -1.26
C TYR A 86 6.32 -25.41 -0.06
N LEU A 87 7.37 -24.57 -0.14
CA LEU A 87 8.37 -24.41 0.92
C LEU A 87 7.81 -23.74 2.18
N TRP A 88 6.81 -22.87 2.06
CA TRP A 88 6.14 -22.22 3.18
C TRP A 88 4.61 -22.29 2.99
N PRO A 89 3.92 -23.35 3.48
CA PRO A 89 2.47 -23.56 3.28
C PRO A 89 1.57 -22.47 3.85
N ASP A 90 2.02 -21.78 4.90
CA ASP A 90 1.28 -20.66 5.48
C ASP A 90 1.34 -19.40 4.59
N GLU A 91 2.09 -19.45 3.47
CA GLU A 91 2.08 -18.38 2.48
C GLU A 91 0.93 -18.55 1.51
N ARG A 92 0.14 -17.49 1.44
CA ARG A 92 -0.88 -17.32 0.43
C ARG A 92 -0.25 -17.45 -0.95
N THR A 93 -0.90 -18.26 -1.78
CA THR A 93 -0.57 -18.39 -3.20
C THR A 93 -0.69 -17.03 -3.89
N SER A 94 0.04 -16.82 -4.98
CA SER A 94 -0.09 -15.61 -5.80
C SER A 94 -1.54 -15.35 -6.23
N ALA A 95 -2.32 -16.42 -6.48
CA ALA A 95 -3.75 -16.32 -6.79
C ALA A 95 -4.56 -15.74 -5.63
N GLU A 96 -4.37 -16.21 -4.40
CA GLU A 96 -5.06 -15.68 -3.22
C GLU A 96 -4.68 -14.22 -2.92
N VAL A 97 -3.43 -13.83 -3.19
CA VAL A 97 -2.97 -12.44 -3.07
C VAL A 97 -3.66 -11.56 -4.12
N ILE A 98 -3.72 -12.01 -5.38
CA ILE A 98 -4.40 -11.30 -6.47
C ILE A 98 -5.88 -11.12 -6.17
N GLU A 99 -6.56 -12.18 -5.71
CA GLU A 99 -8.00 -12.12 -5.39
C GLU A 99 -8.30 -11.13 -4.27
N ALA A 100 -7.50 -11.10 -3.20
CA ALA A 100 -7.68 -10.09 -2.16
C ALA A 100 -7.39 -8.67 -2.67
N GLY A 101 -6.33 -8.49 -3.48
CA GLY A 101 -6.04 -7.19 -4.09
C GLY A 101 -7.16 -6.70 -5.00
N ASN A 102 -7.80 -7.61 -5.76
CA ASN A 102 -8.98 -7.30 -6.56
C ASN A 102 -10.17 -6.89 -5.67
N ALA A 103 -10.34 -7.52 -4.51
CA ALA A 103 -11.39 -7.18 -3.55
C ALA A 103 -11.14 -5.84 -2.83
N GLU A 104 -9.88 -5.39 -2.73
CA GLU A 104 -9.53 -4.06 -2.22
C GLU A 104 -9.87 -2.95 -3.23
N LEU A 105 -9.82 -3.22 -4.54
CA LEU A 105 -10.13 -2.24 -5.58
C LEU A 105 -11.65 -2.08 -5.77
N VAL A 106 -12.22 -1.08 -5.12
CA VAL A 106 -13.64 -0.69 -5.30
C VAL A 106 -13.87 -0.14 -6.71
N ARG A 107 -12.98 0.76 -7.16
CA ARG A 107 -13.10 1.37 -8.49
C ARG A 107 -11.78 1.95 -8.99
N LEU A 108 -11.52 1.80 -10.28
CA LEU A 108 -10.51 2.56 -11.00
C LEU A 108 -11.20 3.68 -11.81
N TYR A 109 -10.79 4.92 -11.57
CA TYR A 109 -11.12 6.06 -12.40
C TYR A 109 -9.96 6.36 -13.33
N PRO A 110 -10.18 6.47 -14.66
CA PRO A 110 -9.09 6.69 -15.62
C PRO A 110 -8.39 8.04 -15.42
N HIS A 111 -9.09 9.04 -14.87
CA HIS A 111 -8.51 10.30 -14.45
C HIS A 111 -9.32 10.97 -13.33
N ARG A 112 -8.68 11.79 -12.50
CA ARG A 112 -9.31 12.44 -11.35
C ARG A 112 -10.51 13.33 -11.73
N SER A 113 -10.49 13.98 -12.89
CA SER A 113 -11.59 14.88 -13.30
C SER A 113 -12.92 14.18 -13.58
N VAL A 114 -12.96 12.83 -13.70
CA VAL A 114 -14.21 12.06 -13.77
C VAL A 114 -14.63 11.46 -12.43
N VAL A 115 -13.85 11.66 -11.36
CA VAL A 115 -14.29 11.30 -10.01
C VAL A 115 -15.44 12.24 -9.62
N PRO A 116 -16.60 11.73 -9.19
CA PRO A 116 -17.71 12.58 -8.77
C PRO A 116 -17.29 13.49 -7.62
N ASN A 117 -17.53 14.80 -7.74
CA ASN A 117 -17.10 15.78 -6.73
C ASN A 117 -17.65 15.49 -5.32
N HIS A 118 -18.83 14.89 -5.22
CA HIS A 118 -19.42 14.54 -3.92
C HIS A 118 -18.69 13.39 -3.21
N LEU A 119 -17.92 12.55 -3.93
CA LEU A 119 -17.25 11.38 -3.36
C LEU A 119 -16.22 11.78 -2.30
N TRP A 120 -15.53 12.89 -2.51
CA TRP A 120 -14.47 13.36 -1.62
C TRP A 120 -14.98 13.78 -0.23
N PRO A 121 -15.96 14.71 -0.09
CA PRO A 121 -16.54 14.99 1.22
C PRO A 121 -17.27 13.78 1.81
N GLN A 122 -17.90 12.91 0.99
CA GLN A 122 -18.57 11.70 1.48
C GLN A 122 -17.62 10.68 2.09
N LEU A 123 -16.43 10.49 1.50
CA LEU A 123 -15.36 9.65 2.07
C LEU A 123 -15.04 10.10 3.49
N TYR A 124 -14.83 11.41 3.68
CA TYR A 124 -14.46 11.96 4.99
C TYR A 124 -15.62 12.06 5.99
N ALA A 125 -16.86 12.22 5.51
CA ALA A 125 -18.04 12.30 6.37
C ALA A 125 -18.24 11.01 7.19
N GLN A 126 -17.78 9.88 6.67
CA GLN A 126 -17.90 8.56 7.31
C GLN A 126 -16.77 8.27 8.30
N ALA A 127 -15.74 9.12 8.37
CA ALA A 127 -14.60 8.91 9.27
C ALA A 127 -15.03 8.93 10.74
N SER A 128 -14.58 7.92 11.47
CA SER A 128 -14.88 7.65 12.88
C SER A 128 -13.63 7.63 13.76
N ARG A 129 -12.45 7.28 13.21
CA ARG A 129 -11.19 7.20 13.95
C ARG A 129 -10.21 8.27 13.48
N HIS A 130 -9.93 8.30 12.17
CA HIS A 130 -9.04 9.30 11.59
C HIS A 130 -9.27 9.50 10.09
N PHE A 131 -8.79 10.63 9.57
CA PHE A 131 -8.58 10.78 8.14
C PHE A 131 -7.35 11.62 7.80
N ASP A 132 -6.82 11.41 6.59
CA ASP A 132 -5.58 11.97 6.09
C ASP A 132 -5.74 12.58 4.71
N VAL A 133 -5.10 13.73 4.50
CA VAL A 133 -4.91 14.36 3.21
C VAL A 133 -3.41 14.49 2.96
N LEU A 134 -2.87 13.68 2.05
CA LEU A 134 -1.48 13.74 1.60
C LEU A 134 -1.39 14.20 0.15
N VAL A 135 -0.92 15.43 -0.05
CA VAL A 135 -0.90 16.11 -1.34
C VAL A 135 0.28 17.07 -1.42
N TYR A 136 0.69 17.48 -2.62
CA TYR A 136 1.45 18.73 -2.69
C TYR A 136 0.54 19.92 -2.37
N SER A 137 -0.47 20.20 -3.20
CA SER A 137 -1.44 21.28 -2.94
C SER A 137 -2.85 20.79 -2.63
N GLY A 138 -3.36 19.78 -3.35
CA GLY A 138 -4.77 19.38 -3.24
C GLY A 138 -5.73 20.54 -3.49
N PHE A 139 -5.31 21.55 -4.28
CA PHE A 139 -5.88 22.90 -4.27
C PHE A 139 -7.42 22.94 -4.40
N TRP A 140 -7.97 22.17 -5.33
CA TRP A 140 -9.42 22.08 -5.58
C TRP A 140 -10.24 21.67 -4.34
N LEU A 141 -9.69 20.79 -3.48
CA LEU A 141 -10.37 20.34 -2.26
C LEU A 141 -10.41 21.46 -1.21
N THR A 142 -9.43 22.36 -1.26
CA THR A 142 -9.36 23.51 -0.34
C THR A 142 -10.47 24.53 -0.59
N GLU A 143 -11.08 24.50 -1.78
CA GLU A 143 -12.17 25.40 -2.18
C GLU A 143 -13.56 24.77 -1.97
N ASP A 144 -13.62 23.49 -1.58
CA ASP A 144 -14.87 22.77 -1.37
C ASP A 144 -15.46 23.07 0.02
N ALA A 145 -16.53 23.86 0.05
CA ALA A 145 -17.24 24.22 1.28
C ALA A 145 -17.81 22.99 2.02
N ALA A 146 -18.24 21.95 1.30
CA ALA A 146 -18.74 20.72 1.93
C ALA A 146 -17.61 19.99 2.65
N PHE A 147 -16.43 19.91 2.03
CA PHE A 147 -15.26 19.33 2.68
C PHE A 147 -14.90 20.09 3.97
N HIS A 148 -14.82 21.43 3.92
CA HIS A 148 -14.55 22.24 5.12
C HIS A 148 -15.55 22.00 6.25
N GLN A 149 -16.82 21.85 5.91
CA GLN A 149 -17.86 21.53 6.88
C GLN A 149 -17.64 20.15 7.51
N VAL A 150 -17.32 19.14 6.69
CA VAL A 150 -16.96 17.81 7.18
C VAL A 150 -15.77 17.85 8.14
N VAL A 151 -14.70 18.60 7.83
CA VAL A 151 -13.54 18.71 8.73
C VAL A 151 -13.95 19.25 10.10
N LYS A 152 -14.76 20.32 10.13
CA LYS A 152 -15.23 20.93 11.39
C LYS A 152 -16.09 19.97 12.20
N GLU A 153 -17.00 19.25 11.54
CA GLU A 153 -17.87 18.27 12.20
C GLU A 153 -17.08 17.08 12.75
N ARG A 154 -16.16 16.51 11.96
CA ARG A 154 -15.34 15.38 12.39
C ARG A 154 -14.39 15.77 13.51
N SER A 155 -13.81 16.97 13.45
CA SER A 155 -13.01 17.55 14.53
C SER A 155 -13.82 17.69 15.83
N ALA A 156 -15.04 18.24 15.74
CA ALA A 156 -15.94 18.35 16.90
C ALA A 156 -16.34 16.98 17.47
N ALA A 157 -16.40 15.95 16.64
CA ALA A 157 -16.65 14.57 17.04
C ALA A 157 -15.39 13.85 17.59
N GLY A 158 -14.24 14.51 17.66
CA GLY A 158 -13.00 13.96 18.23
C GLY A 158 -12.18 13.08 17.27
N VAL A 159 -12.50 13.09 15.97
CA VAL A 159 -11.73 12.37 14.95
C VAL A 159 -10.35 13.00 14.77
N ARG A 160 -9.31 12.18 14.63
CA ARG A 160 -7.95 12.66 14.33
C ARG A 160 -7.81 13.01 12.84
N ILE A 161 -7.40 14.23 12.53
CA ILE A 161 -7.38 14.76 11.17
C ILE A 161 -5.98 15.26 10.83
N ARG A 162 -5.40 14.73 9.75
CA ARG A 162 -4.01 15.02 9.38
C ARG A 162 -3.92 15.57 7.96
N PHE A 163 -3.39 16.77 7.85
CA PHE A 163 -3.07 17.40 6.57
C PHE A 163 -1.56 17.37 6.37
N MET A 164 -1.12 16.80 5.26
CA MET A 164 0.27 16.79 4.80
C MET A 164 0.29 17.46 3.44
N LEU A 165 0.75 18.72 3.41
CA LEU A 165 0.95 19.48 2.18
C LEU A 165 2.43 19.48 1.81
N GLY A 166 2.73 19.68 0.53
CA GLY A 166 4.11 19.84 0.09
C GLY A 166 4.74 21.08 0.73
N ASP A 167 6.02 21.03 1.07
CA ASP A 167 6.75 22.22 1.46
C ASP A 167 7.01 23.09 0.21
N PRO A 168 6.47 24.34 0.13
CA PRO A 168 6.65 25.23 -1.02
C PRO A 168 8.12 25.56 -1.34
N GLU A 169 9.04 25.35 -0.40
CA GLU A 169 10.46 25.61 -0.54
C GLU A 169 11.28 24.34 -0.86
N SER A 170 10.63 23.17 -0.92
CA SER A 170 11.32 21.91 -1.20
C SER A 170 11.65 21.70 -2.67
N ALA A 171 12.77 21.01 -2.91
CA ALA A 171 13.18 20.59 -4.25
C ALA A 171 12.13 19.68 -4.92
N ALA A 172 11.47 18.80 -4.15
CA ALA A 172 10.47 17.88 -4.70
C ALA A 172 9.24 18.61 -5.27
N VAL A 173 8.79 19.68 -4.60
CA VAL A 173 7.72 20.57 -5.11
C VAL A 173 8.18 21.32 -6.36
N ALA A 174 9.41 21.84 -6.37
CA ALA A 174 9.96 22.54 -7.52
C ALA A 174 10.04 21.63 -8.75
N VAL A 175 10.60 20.43 -8.59
CA VAL A 175 10.68 19.41 -9.65
C VAL A 175 9.29 19.08 -10.20
N ARG A 176 8.30 18.84 -9.32
CA ARG A 176 6.93 18.57 -9.79
C ARG A 176 6.34 19.72 -10.58
N GLY A 177 6.63 20.96 -10.20
CA GLY A 177 6.21 22.15 -10.93
C GLY A 177 6.78 22.16 -12.36
N GLU A 178 8.08 21.90 -12.51
CA GLU A 178 8.73 21.78 -13.81
C GLU A 178 8.17 20.62 -14.63
N ASP A 179 8.03 19.44 -14.03
CA ASP A 179 7.49 18.24 -14.70
C ASP A 179 6.06 18.49 -15.24
N GLU A 180 5.20 19.19 -14.49
CA GLU A 180 3.84 19.54 -14.94
C GLU A 180 3.80 20.73 -15.91
N GLY A 181 4.95 21.38 -16.20
CA GLY A 181 5.02 22.56 -17.05
C GLY A 181 4.44 23.82 -16.42
N ILE A 182 4.31 23.86 -15.09
CA ILE A 182 3.75 25.01 -14.33
C ILE A 182 4.81 25.73 -13.48
N GLY A 183 6.03 25.20 -13.41
CA GLY A 183 7.17 25.76 -12.67
C GLY A 183 6.81 26.18 -11.24
N SER A 184 7.18 27.41 -10.89
CA SER A 184 6.96 27.98 -9.55
C SER A 184 5.49 28.12 -9.14
N ALA A 185 4.53 27.97 -10.06
CA ALA A 185 3.11 28.02 -9.73
C ALA A 185 2.69 26.88 -8.80
N MET A 186 3.41 25.74 -8.77
CA MET A 186 3.13 24.68 -7.80
C MET A 186 3.27 25.18 -6.35
N ALA A 187 4.40 25.83 -6.03
CA ALA A 187 4.62 26.42 -4.71
C ALA A 187 3.56 27.49 -4.38
N GLY A 188 3.14 28.28 -5.37
CA GLY A 188 2.03 29.24 -5.23
C GLY A 188 0.70 28.56 -4.86
N LYS A 189 0.34 27.48 -5.55
CA LYS A 189 -0.88 26.69 -5.26
C LYS A 189 -0.88 26.15 -3.83
N ILE A 190 0.27 25.70 -3.33
CA ILE A 190 0.39 25.21 -1.94
C ILE A 190 0.16 26.35 -0.94
N ARG A 191 0.79 27.52 -1.14
CA ARG A 191 0.59 28.68 -0.27
C ARG A 191 -0.89 29.09 -0.23
N ASN A 192 -1.56 29.10 -1.39
CA ASN A 192 -2.98 29.42 -1.45
C ASN A 192 -3.86 28.34 -0.78
N ALA A 193 -3.53 27.05 -0.95
CA ALA A 193 -4.22 25.96 -0.27
C ALA A 193 -4.18 26.12 1.26
N LEU A 194 -3.02 26.48 1.83
CA LEU A 194 -2.86 26.74 3.26
C LEU A 194 -3.71 27.93 3.73
N VAL A 195 -3.76 29.02 2.95
CA VAL A 195 -4.62 30.17 3.24
C VAL A 195 -6.09 29.79 3.23
N ASN A 196 -6.53 29.00 2.24
CA ASN A 196 -7.90 28.51 2.18
C ASN A 196 -8.24 27.67 3.42
N TYR A 197 -7.32 26.85 3.89
CA TYR A 197 -7.48 26.06 5.11
C TYR A 197 -7.33 26.83 6.42
N ALA A 198 -7.07 28.14 6.41
CA ALA A 198 -6.91 28.95 7.63
C ALA A 198 -7.99 28.73 8.71
N PRO A 199 -9.30 28.58 8.38
CA PRO A 199 -10.34 28.32 9.37
C PRO A 199 -10.28 26.94 10.04
N LEU A 200 -9.48 26.00 9.50
CA LEU A 200 -9.32 24.64 10.02
C LEU A 200 -8.13 24.51 10.97
N PHE A 201 -7.21 25.47 10.95
CA PHE A 201 -6.10 25.50 11.91
C PHE A 201 -6.63 25.68 13.33
N ARG A 202 -5.98 24.99 14.29
CA ARG A 202 -6.30 24.99 15.73
C ARG A 202 -7.65 24.37 16.11
N LEU A 203 -8.36 23.76 15.16
CA LEU A 203 -9.46 22.89 15.50
C LEU A 203 -8.96 21.66 16.28
N PRO A 204 -9.69 21.16 17.29
CA PRO A 204 -9.29 19.99 18.05
C PRO A 204 -9.03 18.77 17.16
N GLY A 205 -7.89 18.10 17.36
CA GLY A 205 -7.54 16.91 16.57
C GLY A 205 -7.11 17.16 15.12
N VAL A 206 -7.10 18.42 14.65
CA VAL A 206 -6.63 18.79 13.30
C VAL A 206 -5.16 19.23 13.37
N GLU A 207 -4.30 18.55 12.62
CA GLU A 207 -2.87 18.85 12.53
C GLU A 207 -2.44 19.02 11.08
N PHE A 208 -1.67 20.07 10.83
CA PHE A 208 -1.08 20.38 9.52
C PHE A 208 0.44 20.17 9.57
N ARG A 209 0.98 19.54 8.55
CA ARG A 209 2.42 19.37 8.32
C ARG A 209 2.81 19.70 6.88
N LEU A 210 4.06 20.13 6.71
CA LEU A 210 4.71 20.27 5.41
C LEU A 210 5.71 19.15 5.19
N HIS A 211 5.69 18.51 4.02
CA HIS A 211 6.61 17.44 3.65
C HIS A 211 7.46 17.79 2.43
N SER A 212 8.69 17.28 2.40
CA SER A 212 9.62 17.44 1.27
C SER A 212 9.76 16.18 0.41
N SER A 213 8.96 15.16 0.69
CA SER A 213 8.98 13.87 -0.02
C SER A 213 8.51 13.99 -1.48
N THR A 214 9.17 13.26 -2.37
CA THR A 214 8.64 13.01 -3.73
C THR A 214 7.38 12.16 -3.63
N LEU A 215 6.26 12.67 -4.16
CA LEU A 215 5.00 11.93 -4.22
C LEU A 215 4.86 11.18 -5.56
N TYR A 216 4.56 9.88 -5.45
CA TYR A 216 4.11 9.05 -6.58
C TYR A 216 2.59 9.06 -6.74
N ASN A 217 1.90 9.50 -5.68
CA ASN A 217 0.47 9.61 -5.60
C ASN A 217 0.09 10.62 -4.50
N SER A 218 -1.08 11.21 -4.66
CA SER A 218 -1.78 11.88 -3.56
C SER A 218 -2.73 10.87 -2.89
N ILE A 219 -2.77 10.85 -1.57
CA ILE A 219 -3.60 9.93 -0.78
C ILE A 219 -4.64 10.73 -0.01
N TYR A 220 -5.88 10.28 -0.11
CA TYR A 220 -7.04 10.80 0.60
C TYR A 220 -7.63 9.61 1.34
N ARG A 221 -7.38 9.47 2.65
CA ARG A 221 -7.72 8.27 3.43
C ARG A 221 -8.69 8.63 4.54
N ALA A 222 -9.76 7.87 4.72
CA ALA A 222 -10.64 7.93 5.88
C ALA A 222 -10.82 6.52 6.45
N ASP A 223 -10.37 6.30 7.69
CA ASP A 223 -10.42 4.99 8.35
C ASP A 223 -9.84 3.85 7.47
N ASP A 224 -10.71 3.01 6.91
CA ASP A 224 -10.40 1.81 6.12
C ASP A 224 -10.72 1.99 4.62
N GLU A 225 -10.89 3.23 4.15
CA GLU A 225 -11.18 3.57 2.76
C GLU A 225 -10.25 4.69 2.28
N MET A 226 -9.81 4.64 1.02
CA MET A 226 -8.96 5.68 0.45
C MET A 226 -9.14 5.87 -1.06
N LEU A 227 -8.88 7.10 -1.50
CA LEU A 227 -8.65 7.45 -2.89
C LEU A 227 -7.15 7.73 -3.07
N ALA A 228 -6.48 6.91 -3.87
CA ALA A 228 -5.09 7.10 -4.25
C ALA A 228 -5.04 7.66 -5.68
N ASN A 229 -4.76 8.96 -5.79
CA ASN A 229 -4.60 9.63 -7.08
C ASN A 229 -3.14 9.52 -7.55
N GLY A 230 -2.88 8.60 -8.48
CA GLY A 230 -1.55 8.38 -9.04
C GLY A 230 -1.02 9.62 -9.75
N HIS A 231 0.29 9.79 -9.76
CA HIS A 231 0.95 10.86 -10.51
C HIS A 231 1.54 10.28 -11.78
N LEU A 232 1.23 10.91 -12.92
CA LEU A 232 1.87 10.62 -14.20
C LEU A 232 2.89 11.71 -14.48
N TYR A 233 4.05 11.33 -15.01
CA TYR A 233 5.10 12.27 -15.42
C TYR A 233 4.59 13.16 -16.55
N GLY A 234 4.83 14.47 -16.51
CA GLY A 234 4.37 15.39 -17.54
C GLY A 234 2.87 15.74 -17.49
N VAL A 235 2.10 15.16 -16.56
CA VAL A 235 0.64 15.25 -16.55
C VAL A 235 0.14 15.80 -15.22
N GLY A 236 -0.68 16.86 -15.31
CA GLY A 236 -1.33 17.45 -14.15
C GLY A 236 -2.23 16.46 -13.43
N ALA A 237 -2.27 16.51 -12.09
CA ALA A 237 -2.96 15.53 -11.25
C ALA A 237 -4.45 15.31 -11.60
N TYR A 238 -5.12 16.31 -12.21
CA TYR A 238 -6.51 16.19 -12.62
C TYR A 238 -6.74 15.20 -13.79
N MET A 239 -5.72 14.93 -14.61
CA MET A 239 -5.75 13.97 -15.71
C MET A 239 -5.12 12.61 -15.34
N ALA A 240 -4.65 12.45 -14.11
CA ALA A 240 -4.01 11.23 -13.65
C ALA A 240 -5.02 10.29 -12.95
N PRO A 241 -4.82 8.96 -12.98
CA PRO A 241 -5.81 7.99 -12.51
C PRO A 241 -6.04 8.07 -11.00
N VAL A 242 -7.19 7.56 -10.56
CA VAL A 242 -7.53 7.42 -9.15
C VAL A 242 -7.97 5.99 -8.87
N LEU A 243 -7.31 5.36 -7.91
CA LEU A 243 -7.74 4.08 -7.34
C LEU A 243 -8.59 4.37 -6.11
N HIS A 244 -9.80 3.83 -6.08
CA HIS A 244 -10.66 3.77 -4.91
C HIS A 244 -10.48 2.41 -4.25
N ILE A 245 -9.88 2.43 -3.07
CA ILE A 245 -9.38 1.26 -2.36
C ILE A 245 -10.08 1.17 -1.00
N GLN A 246 -10.53 -0.01 -0.63
CA GLN A 246 -11.01 -0.33 0.71
C GLN A 246 -10.08 -1.37 1.34
N ARG A 247 -9.98 -1.35 2.66
CA ARG A 247 -9.26 -2.37 3.41
C ARG A 247 -10.11 -3.64 3.51
N VAL A 248 -9.53 -4.78 3.17
CA VAL A 248 -10.17 -6.10 3.33
C VAL A 248 -9.26 -7.06 4.12
N PRO A 249 -9.81 -8.05 4.83
CA PRO A 249 -8.99 -9.10 5.44
C PRO A 249 -8.12 -9.82 4.41
N GLY A 250 -6.81 -9.91 4.67
CA GLY A 250 -5.85 -10.47 3.70
C GLY A 250 -5.56 -9.53 2.52
N GLY A 251 -6.05 -8.30 2.52
CA GLY A 251 -5.55 -7.26 1.63
C GLY A 251 -4.11 -6.87 1.97
N GLU A 252 -3.35 -6.46 0.97
CA GLU A 252 -1.99 -5.91 1.15
C GLU A 252 -1.88 -4.49 0.55
N LEU A 253 -2.75 -4.12 -0.39
CA LEU A 253 -2.67 -2.88 -1.15
C LEU A 253 -3.01 -1.65 -0.29
N PHE A 254 -4.10 -1.71 0.47
CA PHE A 254 -4.51 -0.63 1.36
C PHE A 254 -3.43 -0.35 2.40
N ASP A 255 -2.95 -1.41 3.05
CA ASP A 255 -1.96 -1.32 4.14
C ASP A 255 -0.62 -0.77 3.61
N ALA A 256 -0.21 -1.13 2.38
CA ALA A 256 0.98 -0.57 1.76
C ALA A 256 0.88 0.95 1.53
N TYR A 257 -0.25 1.45 1.02
CA TYR A 257 -0.47 2.89 0.87
C TYR A 257 -0.61 3.61 2.21
N ALA A 258 -1.29 2.99 3.17
CA ALA A 258 -1.41 3.49 4.54
C ALA A 258 -0.04 3.67 5.20
N GLU A 259 0.84 2.67 5.10
CA GLU A 259 2.20 2.73 5.64
C GLU A 259 3.06 3.78 4.91
N SER A 260 2.88 3.95 3.60
CA SER A 260 3.53 5.03 2.85
C SER A 260 3.13 6.42 3.38
N ALA A 261 1.84 6.63 3.67
CA ALA A 261 1.37 7.88 4.27
C ALA A 261 1.94 8.10 5.68
N GLU A 262 2.07 7.07 6.51
CA GLU A 262 2.70 7.18 7.83
C GLU A 262 4.17 7.59 7.73
N ARG A 263 4.94 7.03 6.81
CA ARG A 263 6.35 7.43 6.60
C ARG A 263 6.49 8.90 6.23
N VAL A 264 5.58 9.43 5.42
CA VAL A 264 5.55 10.87 5.10
C VAL A 264 5.17 11.67 6.34
N TRP A 265 4.14 11.25 7.07
CA TRP A 265 3.69 11.91 8.28
C TRP A 265 4.81 12.07 9.32
N GLU A 266 5.55 10.99 9.61
CA GLU A 266 6.62 10.94 10.62
C GLU A 266 7.77 11.91 10.32
N THR A 267 8.06 12.15 9.03
CA THR A 267 9.15 13.02 8.57
C THR A 267 8.71 14.44 8.24
N ALA A 268 7.39 14.67 8.11
CA ALA A 268 6.83 15.98 7.81
C ALA A 268 6.95 16.93 9.01
N ARG A 269 7.19 18.21 8.72
CA ARG A 269 7.35 19.28 9.72
C ARG A 269 5.98 19.84 10.11
N PRO A 270 5.61 19.87 11.41
CA PRO A 270 4.37 20.50 11.84
C PRO A 270 4.37 22.01 11.60
N ILE A 271 3.19 22.53 11.27
CA ILE A 271 2.92 23.96 11.12
C ILE A 271 1.70 24.37 11.93
N SER A 272 1.79 25.54 12.55
CA SER A 272 0.74 26.05 13.45
C SER A 272 -0.15 27.13 12.81
N SER A 273 0.26 27.65 11.65
CA SER A 273 -0.50 28.65 10.88
C SER A 273 -0.22 28.52 9.38
N PRO A 274 -1.09 29.06 8.51
CA PRO A 274 -0.85 29.08 7.06
C PRO A 274 0.45 29.75 6.62
N THR A 275 1.01 30.64 7.45
CA THR A 275 2.21 31.43 7.17
C THR A 275 3.49 30.84 7.77
N ASP A 276 3.39 29.73 8.50
CA ASP A 276 4.50 29.01 9.15
C ASP A 276 5.31 28.17 8.14
N LEU A 277 5.78 28.84 7.08
CA LEU A 277 6.45 28.20 5.95
C LEU A 277 7.96 28.05 6.17
N ARG A 278 8.55 28.92 7.01
CA ARG A 278 9.98 28.86 7.31
C ARG A 278 10.23 27.81 8.39
N GLY A 279 11.18 26.91 8.14
CA GLY A 279 11.64 25.98 9.17
C GLY A 279 12.22 26.71 10.39
N PRO A 280 12.37 26.04 11.54
CA PRO A 280 13.08 26.61 12.67
C PRO A 280 14.53 26.91 12.27
N GLY A 281 14.84 28.18 11.99
CA GLY A 281 16.21 28.67 11.73
C GLY A 281 16.50 29.13 10.29
N ALA A 282 15.83 30.19 9.83
CA ALA A 282 16.35 31.07 8.79
C ALA A 282 16.91 32.34 9.42
#